data_AF-A0A327NUH2-F1
#
_entry.id   AF-A0A327NUH2-F1
#
_cell.length_a   1.000
_cell.length_b   1.000
_cell.length_c   1.000
_cell.angle_alpha   90.00
_cell.angle_beta   90.00
_cell.angle_gamma   90.00
#
_symmetry.space_group_name_H-M   'P 1'
#
loop_
_entity.id
_entity.type
_entity.pdbx_description
1 polymer ?
#
loop_
_entity_poly.entity_id
_entity_poly.type
_entity_poly.pdbx_seq_one_letter_code
_entity_poly.pdbx_strand_id
1 'polypeptide(L)'
;MQYVLRFQVYDNPSRQNFSQLGTDQLVAKYPLYRYGLVYRVGDDEPDTGEFPVYVVANITRIQHIPDPTNPTTNALLFEVFLARLDEWGKFEEADEIKQIREGYWSAYNKKPVRKRPFA
;
A
#
# COMPACT_ATOMS: atom_id res chain seq x y z
N MET A 1 2.06 17.86 -11.05
CA MET A 1 2.26 16.41 -11.14
C MET A 1 1.05 15.76 -10.53
N GLN A 2 0.34 14.95 -11.31
CA GLN A 2 -0.92 14.34 -10.88
C GLN A 2 -0.67 12.98 -10.25
N TYR A 3 -1.48 12.64 -9.26
CA TYR A 3 -1.44 11.36 -8.58
C TYR A 3 -2.75 10.64 -8.85
N VAL A 4 -2.64 9.39 -9.25
CA VAL A 4 -3.76 8.49 -9.51
C VAL A 4 -3.68 7.36 -8.49
N LEU A 5 -4.80 7.07 -7.86
CA LEU A 5 -4.91 6.03 -6.84
C LEU A 5 -5.78 4.90 -7.38
N ARG A 6 -5.28 3.67 -7.29
CA ARG A 6 -6.00 2.46 -7.69
C ARG A 6 -5.99 1.47 -6.55
N PHE A 7 -7.18 1.12 -6.09
CA PHE A 7 -7.34 0.07 -5.09
C PHE A 7 -7.47 -1.29 -5.78
N GLN A 8 -6.68 -2.24 -5.32
CA GLN A 8 -6.70 -3.64 -5.76
C GLN A 8 -7.07 -4.47 -4.53
N VAL A 9 -8.05 -5.36 -4.64
CA VAL A 9 -8.43 -6.28 -3.56
C VAL A 9 -8.02 -7.69 -3.96
N TYR A 10 -7.30 -8.36 -3.07
CA TYR A 10 -6.97 -9.77 -3.25
C TYR A 10 -8.22 -10.64 -3.17
N ASP A 11 -8.34 -11.59 -4.09
CA ASP A 11 -9.47 -12.52 -4.10
C ASP A 11 -9.32 -13.59 -3.01
N ASN A 12 -8.10 -13.84 -2.53
CA ASN A 12 -7.80 -14.78 -1.46
C ASN A 12 -6.41 -14.52 -0.83
N PRO A 13 -6.07 -15.18 0.30
CA PRO A 13 -4.80 -14.99 1.02
C PRO A 13 -3.51 -15.34 0.26
N SER A 14 -3.58 -16.03 -0.88
CA SER A 14 -2.39 -16.41 -1.66
C SER A 14 -1.68 -15.23 -2.32
N ARG A 15 -2.37 -14.07 -2.43
CA ARG A 15 -1.91 -12.87 -3.15
C ARG A 15 -1.63 -13.06 -4.65
N GLN A 16 -2.06 -14.18 -5.24
CA GLN A 16 -1.82 -14.45 -6.67
C GLN A 16 -2.80 -13.72 -7.58
N ASN A 17 -4.05 -13.55 -7.13
CA ASN A 17 -5.12 -12.91 -7.90
C ASN A 17 -5.68 -11.73 -7.13
N PHE A 18 -5.98 -10.66 -7.85
CA PHE A 18 -6.60 -9.46 -7.33
C PHE A 18 -7.49 -8.83 -8.40
N SER A 19 -8.50 -8.11 -7.95
CA SER A 19 -9.42 -7.35 -8.77
C SER A 19 -9.38 -5.87 -8.38
N GLN A 20 -9.60 -5.00 -9.36
CA GLN A 20 -9.66 -3.57 -9.08
C GLN A 20 -10.96 -3.25 -8.33
N LEU A 21 -10.83 -2.54 -7.22
CA LEU A 21 -11.95 -2.05 -6.42
C LEU A 21 -12.31 -0.63 -6.86
N GLY A 22 -13.45 -0.49 -7.53
CA GLY A 22 -13.93 0.78 -8.04
C GLY A 22 -13.09 1.33 -9.20
N THR A 23 -13.26 2.61 -9.51
CA THR A 23 -12.50 3.30 -10.56
C THR A 23 -11.26 3.98 -10.00
N ASP A 24 -10.30 4.29 -10.88
CA ASP A 24 -9.12 5.07 -10.53
C ASP A 24 -9.53 6.46 -9.98
N GLN A 25 -8.92 6.87 -8.88
CA GLN A 25 -9.21 8.13 -8.21
C GLN A 25 -8.09 9.13 -8.42
N LEU A 26 -8.45 10.36 -8.80
CA LEU A 26 -7.49 11.46 -8.87
C LEU A 26 -7.30 12.05 -7.48
N VAL A 27 -6.06 12.09 -7.00
CA VAL A 27 -5.74 12.64 -5.67
C VAL A 27 -4.79 13.82 -5.79
N ALA A 28 -5.10 14.89 -5.04
CA ALA A 28 -4.31 16.12 -5.04
C ALA A 28 -3.03 16.01 -4.19
N LYS A 29 -3.00 15.09 -3.23
CA LYS A 29 -1.89 14.89 -2.30
C LYS A 29 -1.26 13.52 -2.53
N TYR A 30 0.03 13.42 -2.23
CA TYR A 30 0.75 12.15 -2.27
C TYR A 30 0.08 11.15 -1.31
N PRO A 31 -0.47 10.03 -1.81
CA PRO A 31 -1.17 9.06 -0.98
C PRO A 31 -0.18 8.25 -0.14
N LEU A 32 -0.46 8.10 1.16
CA LEU A 32 0.35 7.33 2.09
C LEU A 32 -0.46 6.17 2.64
N TYR A 33 -0.26 4.99 2.05
CA TYR A 33 -0.83 3.73 2.53
C TYR A 33 0.25 2.89 3.17
N ARG A 34 0.01 2.46 4.41
CA ARG A 34 0.95 1.62 5.16
C ARG A 34 0.38 0.23 5.33
N TYR A 35 1.25 -0.77 5.16
CA TYR A 35 0.94 -2.17 5.41
C TYR A 35 0.33 -2.39 6.80
N GLY A 36 -0.72 -3.20 6.86
CA GLY A 36 -1.45 -3.54 8.08
C GLY A 36 -2.40 -2.46 8.60
N LEU A 37 -2.46 -1.28 7.97
CA LEU A 37 -3.45 -0.25 8.33
C LEU A 37 -4.80 -0.52 7.68
N VAL A 38 -5.85 -0.17 8.42
CA VAL A 38 -7.25 -0.37 8.06
C VAL A 38 -7.77 0.87 7.33
N TYR A 39 -8.50 0.67 6.23
CA TYR A 39 -9.11 1.73 5.43
C TYR A 39 -10.53 1.35 5.03
N ARG A 40 -11.37 2.36 4.90
CA ARG A 40 -12.67 2.26 4.20
C ARG A 40 -12.46 2.74 2.78
N VAL A 41 -12.98 1.98 1.82
CA VAL A 41 -12.96 2.36 0.41
C VAL A 41 -14.41 2.46 -0.02
N GLY A 42 -14.84 3.68 -0.35
CA GLY A 42 -16.20 4.01 -0.76
C GLY A 42 -16.30 5.49 -1.07
N ASP A 43 -17.30 5.86 -1.88
CA ASP A 43 -17.67 7.25 -2.09
C ASP A 43 -18.24 7.83 -0.78
N ASP A 44 -18.12 9.14 -0.59
CA ASP A 44 -18.63 9.91 0.57
C ASP A 44 -20.18 9.90 0.67
N GLU A 45 -20.84 8.76 0.42
CA GLU A 45 -22.26 8.59 0.69
C GLU A 45 -22.51 8.36 2.19
N PRO A 46 -23.59 8.94 2.74
CA PRO A 46 -23.87 8.90 4.17
C PRO A 46 -24.03 7.45 4.68
N ASP A 47 -23.17 7.13 5.65
CA ASP A 47 -23.07 5.92 6.47
C ASP A 47 -24.38 5.11 6.60
N THR A 48 -24.59 4.12 5.73
CA THR A 48 -25.59 3.05 5.91
C THR A 48 -25.06 1.87 6.72
N GLY A 49 -23.83 1.97 7.24
CA GLY A 49 -23.26 1.00 8.20
C GLY A 49 -22.73 -0.31 7.61
N GLU A 50 -22.77 -0.50 6.29
CA GLU A 50 -22.37 -1.74 5.61
C GLU A 50 -21.11 -1.63 4.75
N PHE A 51 -20.36 -0.51 4.82
CA PHE A 51 -19.18 -0.34 3.99
C PHE A 51 -18.11 -1.39 4.32
N PRO A 52 -17.64 -2.16 3.32
CA PRO A 52 -16.61 -3.15 3.53
C PRO A 52 -15.33 -2.46 4.01
N VAL A 53 -14.76 -3.01 5.08
CA VAL A 53 -13.51 -2.53 5.67
C VAL A 53 -12.37 -3.35 5.13
N TYR A 54 -11.29 -2.68 4.74
CA TYR A 54 -10.13 -3.29 4.11
C TYR A 54 -8.86 -3.03 4.90
N VAL A 55 -7.85 -3.89 4.72
CA VAL A 55 -6.52 -3.76 5.30
C VAL A 55 -5.49 -3.75 4.18
N VAL A 56 -4.50 -2.85 4.24
CA VAL A 56 -3.40 -2.84 3.26
C VAL A 56 -2.55 -4.09 3.45
N ALA A 57 -2.61 -4.98 2.47
CA ALA A 57 -2.09 -6.34 2.54
C ALA A 57 -0.78 -6.55 1.76
N ASN A 58 -0.27 -5.50 1.12
CA ASN A 58 1.04 -5.48 0.48
C ASN A 58 1.61 -4.06 0.38
N ILE A 59 2.86 -3.93 -0.08
CA ILE A 59 3.50 -2.64 -0.38
C ILE A 59 2.76 -1.95 -1.53
N THR A 60 2.55 -0.64 -1.40
CA THR A 60 2.03 0.19 -2.48
C THR A 60 3.01 0.21 -3.64
N ARG A 61 2.55 -0.19 -4.83
CA ARG A 61 3.36 -0.11 -6.05
C ARG A 61 3.13 1.24 -6.71
N ILE A 62 4.21 1.81 -7.23
CA ILE A 62 4.18 3.13 -7.86
C ILE A 62 4.62 2.97 -9.31
N GLN A 63 3.77 3.38 -10.24
CA GLN A 63 4.04 3.33 -11.68
C GLN A 63 3.91 4.73 -12.29
N HIS A 64 4.64 4.97 -13.37
CA HIS A 64 4.45 6.16 -14.21
C HIS A 64 3.43 5.82 -15.29
N ILE A 65 2.37 6.62 -15.38
CA ILE A 65 1.36 6.52 -16.44
C ILE A 65 1.25 7.87 -17.17
N PRO A 66 0.76 7.88 -18.42
CA PRO A 66 0.33 9.13 -19.04
C PRO A 66 -0.72 9.81 -18.17
N ASP A 67 -0.61 11.12 -17.99
CA ASP A 67 -1.58 11.88 -17.21
C ASP A 67 -2.95 11.83 -17.93
N PRO A 68 -4.02 11.38 -17.24
CA PRO A 68 -5.33 11.21 -17.85
C PRO A 68 -5.99 12.52 -18.27
N THR A 69 -5.54 13.66 -17.74
CA THR A 69 -6.00 15.01 -18.11
C THR A 69 -5.10 15.67 -19.14
N ASN A 70 -3.81 15.32 -19.18
CA ASN A 70 -2.86 15.81 -20.18
C ASN A 70 -1.86 14.73 -20.62
N PRO A 71 -2.09 14.05 -21.75
CA PRO A 71 -1.26 12.93 -22.22
C PRO A 71 0.22 13.28 -22.49
N THR A 72 0.57 14.56 -22.58
CA THR A 72 1.96 15.00 -22.77
C THR A 72 2.80 15.00 -21.49
N THR A 73 2.16 14.81 -20.34
CA THR A 73 2.79 14.78 -19.02
C THR A 73 2.60 13.42 -18.35
N ASN A 74 3.49 13.08 -17.41
CA ASN A 74 3.39 11.85 -16.63
C ASN A 74 2.66 12.10 -15.30
N ALA A 75 1.81 11.15 -14.91
CA ALA A 75 1.23 11.02 -13.58
C ALA A 75 1.82 9.80 -12.86
N LEU A 76 1.71 9.78 -11.53
CA LEU A 76 2.05 8.59 -10.74
C LEU A 76 0.79 7.83 -10.37
N LEU A 77 0.76 6.56 -10.75
CA LEU A 77 -0.23 5.59 -10.31
C LEU A 77 0.25 4.91 -9.04
N PHE A 78 -0.54 5.00 -7.98
CA PHE A 78 -0.37 4.29 -6.71
C PHE A 78 -1.34 3.12 -6.68
N GLU A 79 -0.80 1.91 -6.82
CA GLU A 79 -1.56 0.68 -6.69
C GLU A 79 -1.49 0.19 -5.25
N VAL A 80 -2.62 0.25 -4.57
CA VAL A 80 -2.76 -0.15 -3.16
C VAL A 80 -3.45 -1.50 -3.12
N PHE A 81 -2.75 -2.50 -2.58
CA PHE A 81 -3.26 -3.85 -2.46
C PHE A 81 -3.90 -4.07 -1.09
N LEU A 82 -5.15 -4.52 -1.11
CA LEU A 82 -6.04 -4.63 0.01
C LEU A 82 -6.47 -6.08 0.23
N ALA A 83 -6.70 -6.44 1.48
CA ALA A 83 -7.45 -7.60 1.89
C ALA A 83 -8.74 -7.15 2.57
N ARG A 84 -9.80 -7.95 2.47
CA ARG A 84 -11.00 -7.73 3.29
C ARG A 84 -10.66 -8.00 4.76
N LEU A 85 -11.21 -7.20 5.67
CA LEU A 85 -10.86 -7.27 7.10
C LEU A 85 -11.17 -8.65 7.72
N ASP A 86 -12.26 -9.28 7.31
CA ASP A 86 -12.68 -10.63 7.74
C ASP A 86 -11.71 -11.74 7.31
N GLU A 87 -10.97 -11.51 6.21
CA GLU A 87 -9.97 -12.46 5.71
C GLU A 87 -8.55 -12.17 6.21
N TRP A 88 -8.31 -10.97 6.74
CA TRP A 88 -6.97 -10.50 7.11
C TRP A 88 -6.20 -11.46 8.03
N GLY A 89 -6.88 -12.09 8.99
CA GLY A 89 -6.26 -13.06 9.90
C GLY A 89 -5.71 -14.32 9.22
N LYS A 90 -6.06 -14.57 7.94
CA LYS A 90 -5.56 -15.68 7.13
C LYS A 90 -4.36 -15.29 6.26
N PHE A 91 -4.06 -14.00 6.14
CA PHE A 91 -2.92 -13.52 5.37
C PHE A 91 -1.66 -13.65 6.21
N GLU A 92 -0.65 -14.33 5.67
CA GLU A 92 0.71 -14.22 6.21
C GLU A 92 1.28 -12.82 5.95
N GLU A 93 2.37 -12.45 6.60
CA GLU A 93 3.11 -11.24 6.23
C GLU A 93 3.56 -11.30 4.77
N ALA A 94 3.39 -10.21 4.02
CA ALA A 94 3.78 -10.17 2.61
C ALA A 94 5.30 -10.34 2.47
N ASP A 95 5.76 -11.11 1.49
CA ASP A 95 7.20 -11.41 1.34
C ASP A 95 8.04 -10.17 1.08
N GLU A 96 7.50 -9.20 0.34
CA GLU A 96 8.16 -7.90 0.13
C GLU A 96 8.35 -7.14 1.46
N ILE A 97 7.38 -7.23 2.38
CA ILE A 97 7.48 -6.65 3.73
C ILE A 97 8.50 -7.41 4.57
N LYS A 98 8.49 -8.75 4.53
CA LYS A 98 9.51 -9.59 5.18
C LYS A 98 10.91 -9.19 4.73
N GLN A 99 11.13 -9.06 3.42
CA GLN A 99 12.40 -8.66 2.83
C GLN A 99 12.84 -7.25 3.26
N ILE A 100 11.93 -6.27 3.28
CA ILE A 100 12.26 -4.93 3.78
C ILE A 100 12.65 -4.99 5.25
N ARG A 101 11.88 -5.71 6.08
CA ARG A 101 12.17 -5.84 7.51
C ARG A 101 13.54 -6.47 7.74
N GLU A 102 13.85 -7.56 7.04
CA GLU A 102 15.12 -8.29 7.15
C GLU A 102 16.30 -7.48 6.60
N GLY A 103 16.09 -6.80 5.47
CA GLY A 103 17.09 -5.93 4.84
C GLY A 103 17.43 -4.71 5.69
N TYR A 104 16.44 -4.05 6.29
CA TYR A 104 16.65 -2.92 7.20
C TYR A 104 17.36 -3.33 8.50
N TRP A 105 17.04 -4.49 9.07
CA TRP A 105 17.64 -4.94 10.33
C TRP A 105 19.11 -5.35 10.17
N SER A 106 19.47 -5.96 9.04
CA SER A 106 20.87 -6.29 8.69
C SER A 106 21.75 -5.05 8.54
N ALA A 107 21.21 -3.97 7.97
CA ALA A 107 21.96 -2.72 7.77
C ALA A 107 22.18 -1.93 9.07
N TYR A 108 21.19 -1.92 9.98
CA TYR A 108 21.29 -1.17 11.24
C TYR A 108 22.12 -1.85 12.33
N ASN A 109 22.14 -3.20 12.38
CA ASN A 109 22.98 -3.94 13.34
C ASN A 109 24.46 -4.07 12.90
N LYS A 110 24.82 -3.57 11.71
CA LYS A 110 26.22 -3.51 11.25
C LYS A 110 26.95 -2.24 11.63
N LYS A 111 26.35 -1.29 12.37
CA LYS A 111 27.14 -0.21 12.95
C LYS A 111 27.94 -0.77 14.12
N PRO A 112 29.29 -0.92 14.03
CA PRO A 112 30.06 -1.24 15.21
C PRO A 112 29.81 -0.11 16.20
N VAL A 113 29.27 -0.46 17.36
CA VAL A 113 29.24 0.45 18.51
C VAL A 113 30.71 0.75 18.81
N ARG A 114 31.24 1.85 18.27
CA ARG A 114 32.54 2.38 18.66
C ARG A 114 32.40 2.73 20.14
N LYS A 115 32.83 1.81 21.01
CA LYS A 115 33.09 2.13 22.41
C LYS A 115 34.02 3.35 22.38
N ARG A 116 33.53 4.48 22.89
CA ARG A 116 34.40 5.65 23.07
C ARG A 116 35.58 5.17 23.93
N PRO A 117 36.84 5.45 23.56
CA PRO A 117 37.93 5.23 24.50
C PRO A 117 37.62 6.10 25.74
N PHE A 118 37.55 5.45 26.90
CA PHE A 118 37.64 6.18 28.15
C PHE A 118 39.03 6.84 28.19
N ALA A 119 39.02 8.12 28.58
CA ALA A 119 40.21 8.97 28.67
C ALA A 119 41.30 8.36 29.57
#